data_AF-A0A849QKV7-F1
#
_entry.id   AF-A0A849QKV7-F1
#
_cell.length_a   1.000
_cell.length_b   1.000
_cell.length_c   1.000
_cell.angle_alpha   90.00
_cell.angle_beta   90.00
_cell.angle_gamma   90.00
#
_symmetry.space_group_name_H-M   'P 1'
#
loop_
_entity.id
_entity.type
_entity.pdbx_description
1 polymer ?
#
loop_
_entity_poly.entity_id
_entity_poly.type
_entity_poly.pdbx_seq_one_letter_code
_entity_poly.pdbx_strand_id
1 'polypeptide(L)'
;AATMGSQDAAPQATFSAEASRTDGHISLNHLGGDILTKGNTKIEIASGTPLITGYVNMSNVTFAPESNYLRPGDVAYIEFEISLGYRQDEYGNWTKDLPIADFNGNEIDHTVPVGTPFRLTIIDTVSGQTVYSKQLPMNP
;
A
#
# COMPACT_ATOMS: atom_id res chain seq x y z
N ALA A 1 -38.91 -13.15 5.25
CA ALA A 1 -37.85 -12.75 6.20
C ALA A 1 -36.51 -12.93 5.48
N ALA A 2 -35.81 -11.84 5.18
CA ALA A 2 -34.45 -11.94 4.66
C ALA A 2 -33.55 -12.25 5.85
N THR A 3 -32.90 -13.41 5.86
CA THR A 3 -31.83 -13.72 6.80
C THR A 3 -30.70 -12.72 6.53
N MET A 4 -30.51 -11.77 7.44
CA MET A 4 -29.29 -10.96 7.49
C MET A 4 -28.15 -11.94 7.74
N GLY A 5 -27.48 -12.39 6.66
CA GLY A 5 -26.28 -13.18 6.78
C GLY A 5 -25.25 -12.35 7.54
N SER A 6 -24.71 -12.89 8.63
CA SER A 6 -23.57 -12.27 9.30
C SER A 6 -22.44 -12.18 8.27
N GLN A 7 -21.96 -10.97 8.03
CA GLN A 7 -20.75 -10.73 7.25
C GLN A 7 -19.60 -11.51 7.90
N ASP A 8 -18.85 -12.28 7.12
CA ASP A 8 -17.71 -13.01 7.63
C ASP A 8 -16.73 -12.02 8.29
N ALA A 9 -16.14 -12.43 9.41
CA ALA A 9 -15.11 -11.63 10.06
C ALA A 9 -13.86 -11.55 9.16
N ALA A 10 -13.23 -10.37 9.09
CA ALA A 10 -11.95 -10.25 8.42
C ALA A 10 -10.87 -11.10 9.11
N PRO A 11 -9.87 -11.59 8.37
CA PRO A 11 -8.65 -12.14 8.93
C PRO A 11 -8.04 -11.18 9.95
N GLN A 12 -7.54 -11.72 11.06
CA GLN A 12 -6.86 -10.97 12.11
C GLN A 12 -5.36 -11.22 12.02
N ALA A 13 -4.61 -10.25 11.50
CA ALA A 13 -3.17 -10.37 11.30
C ALA A 13 -2.40 -9.12 11.73
N THR A 14 -1.19 -9.33 12.25
CA THR A 14 -0.30 -8.25 12.71
C THR A 14 0.84 -8.06 11.72
N PHE A 15 1.14 -6.80 11.39
CA PHE A 15 2.20 -6.45 10.46
C PHE A 15 3.12 -5.36 10.98
N SER A 16 4.38 -5.42 10.57
CA SER A 16 5.23 -4.23 10.43
C SER A 16 5.29 -3.83 8.96
N ALA A 17 5.25 -2.53 8.68
CA ALA A 17 5.41 -1.99 7.34
C ALA A 17 6.45 -0.87 7.32
N GLU A 18 7.24 -0.83 6.25
CA GLU A 18 8.26 0.18 5.96
C GLU A 18 8.27 0.48 4.46
N ALA A 19 8.47 1.75 4.09
CA ALA A 19 8.54 2.19 2.70
C ALA A 19 9.92 2.77 2.41
N SER A 20 10.52 2.38 1.28
CA SER A 20 11.85 2.81 0.86
C SER A 20 11.81 3.17 -0.62
N ARG A 21 12.00 4.47 -0.93
CA ARG A 21 12.07 4.90 -2.33
C ARG A 21 13.29 4.31 -3.01
N THR A 22 14.44 4.25 -2.34
CA THR A 22 15.67 3.69 -2.92
C THR A 22 15.49 2.23 -3.31
N ASP A 23 14.75 1.45 -2.53
CA ASP A 23 14.50 0.04 -2.83
C ASP A 23 13.31 -0.18 -3.78
N GLY A 24 12.54 0.87 -4.07
CA GLY A 24 11.42 0.83 -5.02
C GLY A 24 10.15 0.15 -4.50
N HIS A 25 10.05 -0.12 -3.20
CA HIS A 25 8.92 -0.86 -2.65
C HIS A 25 8.55 -0.47 -1.22
N ILE A 26 7.36 -0.93 -0.82
CA ILE A 26 6.94 -1.04 0.57
C ILE A 26 7.10 -2.49 0.99
N SER A 27 7.80 -2.74 2.09
CA SER A 27 7.87 -4.07 2.71
C SER A 27 6.84 -4.18 3.83
N LEU A 28 6.13 -5.30 3.84
CA LEU A 28 5.11 -5.64 4.84
C LEU A 28 5.44 -7.01 5.42
N ASN A 29 6.03 -7.04 6.61
CA ASN A 29 6.36 -8.30 7.29
C ASN A 29 5.16 -8.78 8.10
N HIS A 30 4.72 -10.01 7.84
CA HIS A 30 3.65 -10.65 8.58
C HIS A 30 4.19 -11.19 9.90
N LEU A 31 3.83 -10.56 11.03
CA LEU A 31 4.39 -10.88 12.34
C LEU A 31 3.63 -12.02 13.05
N GLY A 32 2.34 -12.20 12.74
CA GLY A 32 1.52 -13.24 13.35
C GLY A 32 0.03 -13.09 13.04
N GLY A 33 -0.76 -14.11 13.36
CA GLY A 33 -2.21 -14.15 13.11
C GLY A 33 -2.59 -15.01 11.89
N ASP A 34 -3.74 -14.68 11.31
CA ASP A 34 -4.35 -15.40 10.20
C ASP A 34 -3.60 -15.22 8.88
N ILE A 35 -3.65 -16.23 8.02
CA ILE A 35 -3.03 -16.19 6.69
C ILE A 35 -3.86 -15.30 5.76
N LEU A 36 -3.20 -14.38 5.07
CA LEU A 36 -3.81 -13.63 3.96
C LEU A 36 -3.64 -14.39 2.64
N THR A 37 -4.65 -14.30 1.77
CA THR A 37 -4.54 -14.81 0.40
C THR A 37 -4.49 -13.65 -0.58
N LYS A 38 -3.59 -13.75 -1.57
CA LYS A 38 -3.41 -12.68 -2.56
C LYS A 38 -4.69 -12.39 -3.35
N GLY A 39 -5.48 -13.43 -3.64
CA GLY A 39 -6.75 -13.32 -4.37
C GLY A 39 -7.87 -12.62 -3.60
N ASN A 40 -7.81 -12.59 -2.26
CA ASN A 40 -8.81 -11.94 -1.42
C ASN A 40 -8.29 -10.67 -0.73
N THR A 41 -7.18 -10.12 -1.21
CA THR A 41 -6.55 -8.94 -0.59
C THR A 41 -6.53 -7.79 -1.57
N LYS A 42 -6.95 -6.61 -1.12
CA LYS A 42 -6.65 -5.33 -1.76
C LYS A 42 -5.77 -4.50 -0.84
N ILE A 43 -4.90 -3.69 -1.43
CA ILE A 43 -4.08 -2.72 -0.71
C ILE A 43 -4.41 -1.31 -1.24
N GLU A 44 -4.83 -0.44 -0.34
CA GLU A 44 -5.11 0.97 -0.61
C GLU A 44 -3.91 1.82 -0.18
N ILE A 45 -3.57 2.81 -1.02
CA ILE A 45 -2.63 3.89 -0.70
C ILE A 45 -3.41 5.20 -0.67
N ALA A 46 -3.23 6.01 0.37
CA ALA A 46 -3.87 7.31 0.49
C ALA A 46 -2.94 8.39 1.06
N SER A 47 -2.90 9.58 0.45
CA SER A 47 -2.15 10.73 0.99
C SER A 47 -2.67 12.08 0.47
N GLY A 48 -2.14 13.17 1.02
CA GLY A 48 -2.42 14.54 0.55
C GLY A 48 -3.67 15.20 1.13
N THR A 49 -3.94 16.42 0.65
CA THR A 49 -5.08 17.27 1.00
C THR A 49 -5.53 18.05 -0.25
N PRO A 50 -6.73 17.79 -0.82
CA PRO A 50 -7.72 16.78 -0.40
C PRO A 50 -7.13 15.36 -0.46
N LEU A 51 -7.69 14.44 0.33
CA LEU A 51 -7.21 13.07 0.39
C LEU A 51 -7.35 12.39 -0.98
N ILE A 52 -6.23 11.97 -1.56
CA ILE A 52 -6.19 11.14 -2.75
C ILE A 52 -6.03 9.69 -2.29
N THR A 53 -6.77 8.78 -2.89
CA THR A 53 -6.74 7.35 -2.58
C THR A 53 -6.83 6.51 -3.85
N GLY A 54 -6.20 5.34 -3.85
CA GLY A 54 -6.30 4.36 -4.92
C GLY A 54 -5.85 2.96 -4.47
N TYR A 55 -6.25 1.94 -5.23
CA TYR A 55 -5.86 0.56 -4.97
C TYR A 55 -4.66 0.16 -5.82
N VAL A 56 -3.63 -0.39 -5.20
CA VAL A 56 -2.47 -0.91 -5.93
C VAL A 56 -2.89 -2.08 -6.82
N ASN A 57 -2.24 -2.21 -7.96
CA ASN A 57 -2.42 -3.40 -8.77
C ASN A 57 -1.75 -4.59 -8.05
N MET A 58 -2.52 -5.64 -7.74
CA MET A 58 -1.99 -6.82 -7.05
C MET A 58 -0.95 -7.59 -7.89
N SER A 59 -0.80 -7.30 -9.19
CA SER A 59 0.35 -7.77 -9.98
C SER A 59 1.69 -7.16 -9.53
N ASN A 60 1.67 -5.97 -8.92
CA ASN A 60 2.85 -5.28 -8.39
C ASN A 60 3.14 -5.68 -6.93
N VAL A 61 2.39 -6.64 -6.40
CA VAL A 61 2.57 -7.15 -5.04
C VAL A 61 3.16 -8.54 -5.12
N THR A 62 4.28 -8.79 -4.45
CA THR A 62 4.92 -10.11 -4.38
C THR A 62 4.93 -10.58 -2.93
N PHE A 63 4.43 -11.79 -2.67
CA PHE A 63 4.63 -12.44 -1.38
C PHE A 63 5.91 -13.28 -1.45
N ALA A 64 6.77 -13.15 -0.46
CA ALA A 64 8.06 -13.84 -0.36
C ALA A 64 8.06 -14.77 0.88
N PRO A 65 8.37 -16.07 0.70
CA PRO A 65 8.70 -16.75 -0.55
C PRO A 65 7.52 -16.77 -1.54
N GLU A 66 7.80 -16.83 -2.85
CA GLU A 66 6.78 -16.72 -3.91
C GLU A 66 5.59 -17.65 -3.67
N SER A 67 4.43 -17.06 -3.41
CA SER A 67 3.27 -17.75 -2.86
C SER A 67 1.99 -16.95 -3.11
N ASN A 68 0.84 -17.64 -3.12
CA ASN A 68 -0.48 -17.00 -3.08
C ASN A 68 -0.96 -16.69 -1.65
N TYR A 69 -0.16 -17.03 -0.66
CA TYR A 69 -0.42 -16.90 0.77
C TYR A 69 0.66 -16.06 1.43
N LEU A 70 0.26 -15.12 2.26
CA LEU A 70 1.16 -14.39 3.15
C LEU A 70 0.91 -14.91 4.57
N ARG A 71 1.86 -15.69 5.10
CA ARG A 71 1.79 -16.37 6.40
C ARG A 71 2.67 -15.64 7.41
N PRO A 72 2.50 -15.90 8.73
CA PRO A 72 3.47 -15.44 9.73
C PRO A 72 4.91 -15.81 9.35
N GLY A 73 5.79 -14.80 9.31
CA GLY A 73 7.18 -14.91 8.88
C GLY A 73 7.44 -14.52 7.42
N ASP A 74 6.41 -14.48 6.58
CA ASP A 74 6.52 -14.05 5.18
C ASP A 74 6.54 -12.52 5.06
N VAL A 75 6.98 -12.04 3.90
CA VAL A 75 7.03 -10.60 3.57
C VAL A 75 6.25 -10.34 2.28
N ALA A 76 5.43 -9.29 2.26
CA ALA A 76 4.89 -8.75 1.01
C ALA A 76 5.70 -7.53 0.57
N TYR A 77 6.08 -7.51 -0.69
CA TYR A 77 6.70 -6.38 -1.37
C TYR A 77 5.67 -5.73 -2.28
N ILE A 78 5.42 -4.44 -2.10
CA ILE A 78 4.51 -3.63 -2.91
C ILE A 78 5.36 -2.68 -3.72
N GLU A 79 5.57 -3.01 -4.98
CA GLU A 79 6.45 -2.28 -5.89
C GLU A 79 5.79 -1.00 -6.40
N PHE A 80 6.59 0.04 -6.57
CA PHE A 80 6.21 1.30 -7.21
C PHE A 80 7.34 1.80 -8.11
N GLU A 81 7.01 2.73 -9.02
CA GLU A 81 8.03 3.31 -9.88
C GLU A 81 8.80 4.42 -9.15
N ILE A 82 10.13 4.40 -9.26
CA ILE A 82 10.98 5.47 -8.76
C ILE A 82 11.03 6.58 -9.82
N SER A 83 10.47 7.75 -9.51
CA SER A 83 10.36 8.85 -10.47
C SER A 83 10.75 10.21 -9.86
N LEU A 84 10.65 11.25 -10.69
CA LEU A 84 10.79 12.65 -10.31
C LEU A 84 9.49 13.41 -10.62
N GLY A 85 8.91 14.02 -9.58
CA GLY A 85 7.79 14.93 -9.66
C GLY A 85 8.23 16.38 -9.86
N TYR A 86 7.24 17.26 -10.00
CA TYR A 86 7.45 18.70 -10.09
C TYR A 86 7.28 19.37 -8.72
N ARG A 87 8.16 20.34 -8.43
CA ARG A 87 7.97 21.28 -7.31
C ARG A 87 8.26 22.69 -7.78
N GLN A 88 7.71 23.67 -7.07
CA GLN A 88 7.98 25.07 -7.32
C GLN A 88 9.23 25.48 -6.52
N ASP A 89 10.18 26.15 -7.17
CA ASP A 89 11.34 26.75 -6.51
C ASP A 89 10.96 28.04 -5.74
N GLU A 90 11.94 28.66 -5.08
CA GLU A 90 11.73 29.90 -4.30
C GLU A 90 11.32 31.11 -5.17
N TYR A 91 11.50 31.05 -6.49
CA TYR A 91 11.17 32.10 -7.45
C TYR A 91 9.85 31.84 -8.18
N GLY A 92 9.18 30.73 -7.89
CA GLY A 92 7.92 30.38 -8.54
C GLY A 92 8.06 29.54 -9.81
N ASN A 93 9.26 29.09 -10.18
CA ASN A 93 9.45 28.23 -11.35
C ASN A 93 9.23 26.76 -11.01
N TRP A 94 8.63 26.01 -11.94
CA TRP A 94 8.46 24.57 -11.78
C TRP A 94 9.72 23.81 -12.20
N THR A 95 10.28 23.02 -11.29
CA THR A 95 11.43 22.14 -11.52
C THR A 95 11.04 20.67 -11.38
N LYS A 96 11.59 19.80 -12.21
CA LYS A 96 11.39 18.34 -12.16
C LYS A 96 12.52 17.66 -11.40
N ASP A 97 12.52 17.83 -10.09
CA ASP A 97 13.59 17.35 -9.20
C ASP A 97 13.07 16.85 -7.84
N LEU A 98 11.75 16.72 -7.67
CA LEU A 98 11.16 16.18 -6.45
C LEU A 98 11.21 14.64 -6.47
N PRO A 99 11.97 13.96 -5.60
CA PRO A 99 11.95 12.51 -5.54
C PRO A 99 10.59 12.00 -5.09
N ILE A 100 9.95 11.18 -5.92
CA ILE A 100 8.63 10.59 -5.67
C ILE A 100 8.68 9.06 -5.81
N ALA A 101 7.77 8.41 -5.09
CA ALA A 101 7.27 7.07 -5.41
C ALA A 101 5.99 7.22 -6.23
N ASP A 102 5.92 6.53 -7.36
CA ASP A 102 4.83 6.64 -8.31
C ASP A 102 4.05 5.32 -8.36
N PHE A 103 2.83 5.36 -7.82
CA PHE A 103 1.91 4.23 -7.79
C PHE A 103 0.96 4.34 -8.99
N ASN A 104 1.33 3.65 -10.07
CA ASN A 104 0.55 3.60 -11.30
C ASN A 104 -0.19 2.26 -11.45
N GLY A 105 -1.45 2.32 -11.90
CA GLY A 105 -2.27 1.15 -12.16
C GLY A 105 -3.69 1.52 -12.62
N ASN A 106 -4.52 0.51 -12.87
CA ASN A 106 -5.89 0.75 -13.36
C ASN A 106 -6.81 1.41 -12.31
N GLU A 107 -6.51 1.23 -11.02
CA GLU A 107 -7.28 1.76 -9.88
C GLU A 107 -6.47 2.79 -9.06
N ILE A 108 -5.30 3.22 -9.55
CA ILE A 108 -4.44 4.19 -8.87
C ILE A 108 -3.58 4.97 -9.86
N ASP A 109 -3.61 6.29 -9.73
CA ASP A 109 -2.66 7.22 -10.35
C ASP A 109 -2.31 8.20 -9.22
N HIS A 110 -1.26 7.86 -8.47
CA HIS A 110 -0.93 8.56 -7.24
C HIS A 110 0.56 8.59 -6.96
N THR A 111 1.06 9.77 -6.62
CA THR A 111 2.46 9.99 -6.31
C THR A 111 2.65 10.38 -4.86
N VAL A 112 3.67 9.82 -4.21
CA VAL A 112 4.04 10.16 -2.84
C VAL A 112 5.49 10.68 -2.82
N PRO A 113 5.71 11.98 -2.53
CA PRO A 113 7.05 12.52 -2.39
C PRO A 113 7.80 11.95 -1.18
N VAL A 114 9.13 11.84 -1.28
CA VAL A 114 9.98 11.48 -0.13
C VAL A 114 9.73 12.43 1.03
N GLY A 115 9.69 11.88 2.24
CA GLY A 115 9.39 12.60 3.48
C GLY A 115 7.91 12.88 3.70
N THR A 116 7.05 12.62 2.71
CA THR A 116 5.59 12.79 2.86
C THR A 116 5.00 11.55 3.52
N PRO A 117 4.21 11.69 4.58
CA PRO A 117 3.47 10.58 5.14
C PRO A 117 2.29 10.18 4.24
N PHE A 118 2.06 8.88 4.13
CA PHE A 118 0.92 8.29 3.44
C PHE A 118 0.34 7.16 4.27
N ARG A 119 -0.92 6.79 4.04
CA ARG A 119 -1.58 5.66 4.68
C ARG A 119 -1.57 4.47 3.73
N LEU A 120 -1.15 3.32 4.25
CA LEU A 120 -1.35 2.02 3.63
C LEU A 120 -2.45 1.28 4.39
N THR A 121 -3.40 0.70 3.67
CA THR A 121 -4.48 -0.11 4.25
C THR A 121 -4.59 -1.45 3.52
N ILE A 122 -4.64 -2.55 4.27
CA ILE A 122 -4.93 -3.89 3.76
C ILE A 122 -6.40 -4.19 4.01
N ILE A 123 -7.10 -4.61 2.97
CA ILE A 123 -8.54 -4.88 3.00
C ILE A 123 -8.75 -6.32 2.55
N ASP A 124 -9.49 -7.09 3.35
CA ASP A 124 -10.00 -8.39 2.92
C ASP A 124 -11.21 -8.17 2.03
N THR A 125 -11.18 -8.68 0.80
CA THR A 125 -12.24 -8.44 -0.18
C THR A 125 -13.47 -9.32 0.03
N VAL A 126 -13.34 -10.41 0.81
CA VAL A 126 -14.47 -11.30 1.12
C VAL A 126 -15.38 -10.63 2.14
N SER A 127 -14.81 -10.19 3.27
CA SER A 127 -15.53 -9.43 4.28
C SER A 127 -15.67 -7.96 3.95
N GLY A 128 -14.85 -7.37 3.07
CA GLY A 128 -14.79 -5.92 2.85
C GLY A 128 -14.23 -5.12 4.02
N GLN A 129 -13.70 -5.77 5.05
CA GLN A 129 -13.20 -5.12 6.26
C GLN A 129 -11.69 -4.88 6.19
N THR A 130 -11.22 -3.88 6.94
CA THR A 130 -9.80 -3.59 7.09
C THR A 130 -9.12 -4.64 7.95
N VAL A 131 -8.04 -5.24 7.44
CA VAL A 131 -7.16 -6.16 8.18
C VAL A 131 -6.06 -5.37 8.89
N TYR A 132 -5.50 -4.36 8.22
CA TYR A 132 -4.38 -3.57 8.74
C TYR A 132 -4.41 -2.15 8.17
N SER A 133 -4.02 -1.16 8.95
CA SER A 133 -3.80 0.20 8.45
C SER A 133 -2.69 0.89 9.21
N LYS A 134 -1.77 1.54 8.48
CA LYS A 134 -0.64 2.27 9.07
C LYS A 134 -0.29 3.50 8.24
N GLN A 135 0.04 4.58 8.95
CA GLN A 135 0.67 5.75 8.35
C GLN A 135 2.19 5.53 8.30
N LEU A 136 2.77 5.72 7.12
CA LEU A 136 4.17 5.47 6.81
C LEU A 136 4.80 6.75 6.22
N PRO A 137 6.01 7.13 6.62
CA PRO A 137 6.80 8.07 5.83
C PRO A 137 7.35 7.36 4.58
N MET A 138 7.40 8.06 3.45
CA MET A 138 8.21 7.62 2.31
C MET A 138 9.69 7.93 2.60
N ASN A 139 10.48 6.92 2.98
CA ASN A 139 11.91 7.11 3.22
C ASN A 139 12.68 7.24 1.89
N PRO A 140 13.81 7.95 1.87
CA PRO A 140 14.65 8.11 0.69
C PRO A 140 15.14 6.77 0.13
#